data_AF-A0A1M5EXS1-F1
#
_entry.id   AF-A0A1M5EXS1-F1
#
_cell.length_a   1.000
_cell.length_b   1.000
_cell.length_c   1.000
_cell.angle_alpha   90.00
_cell.angle_beta   90.00
_cell.angle_gamma   90.00
#
_symmetry.space_group_name_H-M   'P 1'
#
loop_
_entity.id
_entity.type
_entity.pdbx_description
1 polymer ?
#
loop_
_entity_poly.entity_id
_entity_poly.type
_entity_poly.pdbx_seq_one_letter_code
_entity_poly.pdbx_strand_id
1 'polypeptide(L)'
;MSYFLTIKTELQNHISNLNSIRIDSKNSKLENHLNQTISIYNDLSYESPEKLKRFIEYLSQEARYFGWSFPENAIEEDCEKSFWNMENKIKKLIGGMTVNERLYFFGFLEEYEKLPSNHISARNAILEKLFIY
;
A
#
# COMPACT_ATOMS: atom_id res chain seq x y z
N MET A 1 8.06 -9.86 10.93
CA MET A 1 6.90 -9.59 10.05
C MET A 1 7.43 -8.94 8.79
N SER A 2 7.10 -9.43 7.60
CA SER A 2 7.63 -8.85 6.35
C SER A 2 6.99 -7.50 6.09
N TYR A 3 7.68 -6.64 5.33
CA TYR A 3 7.11 -5.38 4.89
C TYR A 3 5.80 -5.60 4.14
N PHE A 4 5.76 -6.59 3.25
CA PHE A 4 4.58 -6.94 2.48
C PHE A 4 3.42 -7.43 3.35
N LEU A 5 3.68 -8.31 4.32
CA LEU A 5 2.64 -8.83 5.22
C LEU A 5 2.01 -7.68 6.02
N THR A 6 2.84 -6.74 6.48
CA THR A 6 2.36 -5.53 7.16
C THR A 6 1.47 -4.68 6.25
N ILE A 7 1.87 -4.47 4.99
CA ILE A 7 1.05 -3.75 4.00
C ILE A 7 -0.29 -4.45 3.76
N LYS A 8 -0.28 -5.77 3.56
CA LYS A 8 -1.53 -6.53 3.39
C LYS A 8 -2.43 -6.46 4.60
N THR A 9 -1.89 -6.56 5.81
CA THR A 9 -2.66 -6.40 7.04
C THR A 9 -3.30 -5.02 7.13
N GLU A 10 -2.57 -3.95 6.81
CA GLU A 10 -3.13 -2.60 6.85
C GLU A 10 -4.21 -2.38 5.77
N LEU A 11 -4.03 -2.91 4.55
CA LEU A 11 -5.08 -2.91 3.52
C LEU A 11 -6.32 -3.70 3.97
N GLN A 12 -6.14 -4.88 4.57
CA GLN A 12 -7.23 -5.70 5.05
C GLN A 12 -8.00 -5.04 6.21
N ASN A 13 -7.29 -4.35 7.11
CA ASN A 13 -7.89 -3.54 8.16
C ASN A 13 -8.72 -2.40 7.56
N HIS A 14 -8.18 -1.69 6.56
CA HIS A 14 -8.90 -0.63 5.87
C HIS A 14 -10.15 -1.16 5.16
N ILE A 15 -10.06 -2.28 4.41
CA ILE A 15 -11.22 -2.95 3.78
C ILE A 15 -12.29 -3.32 4.82
N SER A 16 -11.88 -3.81 5.99
CA SER A 16 -12.82 -4.16 7.07
C SER A 16 -13.56 -2.93 7.59
N ASN A 17 -12.85 -1.81 7.77
CA ASN A 17 -13.46 -0.54 8.17
C ASN A 17 -14.40 0.01 7.10
N LEU A 18 -14.04 -0.06 5.82
CA LEU A 18 -14.91 0.37 4.73
C LEU A 18 -16.19 -0.47 4.67
N ASN A 19 -16.08 -1.79 4.87
CA ASN A 19 -17.24 -2.67 4.94
C ASN A 19 -18.16 -2.34 6.12
N SER A 20 -17.61 -1.98 7.29
CA SER A 20 -18.44 -1.55 8.42
C SER A 20 -19.18 -0.25 8.13
N ILE A 21 -18.52 0.74 7.50
CA ILE A 21 -19.14 2.01 7.10
C ILE A 21 -20.23 1.78 6.02
N ARG A 22 -20.03 0.83 5.10
CA ARG A 22 -20.98 0.51 4.03
C ARG A 22 -22.32 -0.01 4.55
N ILE A 23 -22.32 -0.80 5.63
CA ILE A 23 -23.55 -1.37 6.20
C ILE A 23 -24.56 -0.27 6.54
N ASP A 24 -24.08 0.93 6.85
CA ASP A 24 -24.89 2.06 7.27
C ASP A 24 -25.25 3.05 6.14
N SER A 25 -24.82 2.82 4.87
CA SER A 25 -25.07 3.79 3.79
C SER A 25 -25.03 3.25 2.34
N LYS A 26 -25.86 3.84 1.46
CA LYS A 26 -25.74 3.70 0.00
C LYS A 26 -24.94 4.87 -0.58
N ASN A 27 -23.61 4.87 -0.40
CA ASN A 27 -22.71 5.87 -0.98
C ASN A 27 -21.90 5.25 -2.14
N SER A 28 -22.06 5.76 -3.36
CA SER A 28 -21.37 5.25 -4.55
C SER A 28 -19.87 5.53 -4.56
N LYS A 29 -19.41 6.65 -3.97
CA LYS A 29 -17.97 6.94 -3.81
C LYS A 29 -17.31 5.92 -2.89
N LEU A 30 -17.97 5.59 -1.77
CA LEU A 30 -17.51 4.56 -0.83
C LEU A 30 -17.42 3.18 -1.52
N GLU A 31 -18.43 2.79 -2.29
CA GLU A 31 -18.43 1.50 -3.00
C GLU A 31 -17.30 1.44 -4.04
N ASN A 32 -17.07 2.53 -4.78
CA ASN A 32 -15.97 2.63 -5.73
C ASN A 32 -14.61 2.51 -5.03
N HIS A 33 -14.41 3.24 -3.94
CA HIS A 33 -13.18 3.18 -3.15
C HIS A 33 -12.92 1.79 -2.57
N LEU A 34 -13.95 1.15 -2.02
CA LEU A 34 -13.87 -0.23 -1.52
C LEU A 34 -13.48 -1.20 -2.64
N ASN A 35 -14.12 -1.11 -3.80
CA ASN A 35 -13.83 -1.98 -4.94
C ASN A 35 -12.40 -1.79 -5.45
N GLN A 36 -11.91 -0.55 -5.53
CA GLN A 36 -10.52 -0.25 -5.90
C GLN A 36 -9.54 -0.79 -4.85
N THR A 37 -9.81 -0.56 -3.56
CA THR A 37 -8.99 -1.09 -2.47
C THR A 37 -8.89 -2.62 -2.53
N ILE A 38 -10.01 -3.31 -2.75
CA ILE A 38 -10.07 -4.77 -2.89
C ILE A 38 -9.29 -5.23 -4.12
N SER A 39 -9.45 -4.53 -5.26
CA SER A 39 -8.71 -4.84 -6.49
C SER A 39 -7.21 -4.76 -6.27
N ILE A 40 -6.72 -3.70 -5.62
CA ILE A 40 -5.31 -3.53 -5.29
C ILE A 40 -4.81 -4.57 -4.29
N TYR A 41 -5.60 -4.87 -3.25
CA TYR A 41 -5.26 -5.93 -2.29
C TYR A 41 -5.09 -7.30 -2.95
N ASN A 42 -5.96 -7.62 -3.92
CA ASN A 42 -5.90 -8.87 -4.68
C ASN A 42 -4.77 -8.87 -5.71
N ASP A 43 -4.47 -7.73 -6.34
CA ASP A 43 -3.36 -7.61 -7.29
C ASP A 43 -2.00 -7.72 -6.57
N LEU A 44 -1.92 -7.24 -5.31
CA LEU A 44 -0.69 -7.30 -4.51
C LEU A 44 -0.21 -8.75 -4.33
N SER A 45 0.91 -9.10 -4.96
CA SER A 45 1.61 -10.38 -4.80
C SER A 45 3.05 -10.17 -4.36
N TYR A 46 3.55 -11.10 -3.53
CA TYR A 46 4.88 -11.04 -2.89
C TYR A 46 6.07 -11.01 -3.86
N GLU A 47 5.89 -11.16 -5.17
CA GLU A 47 7.00 -11.41 -6.09
C GLU A 47 7.09 -10.43 -7.27
N SER A 48 6.26 -9.37 -7.31
CA SER A 48 6.24 -8.44 -8.45
C SER A 48 6.43 -6.98 -8.02
N PRO A 49 7.63 -6.42 -8.27
CA PRO A 49 7.92 -4.99 -8.13
C PRO A 49 6.94 -4.11 -8.91
N GLU A 50 6.43 -4.55 -10.05
CA GLU A 50 5.44 -3.85 -10.86
C GLU A 50 4.12 -3.68 -10.10
N LYS A 51 3.70 -4.71 -9.38
CA LYS A 51 2.48 -4.67 -8.55
C LYS A 51 2.66 -3.79 -7.31
N LEU A 52 3.86 -3.77 -6.72
CA LEU A 52 4.19 -2.81 -5.64
C LEU A 52 4.19 -1.37 -6.15
N LYS A 53 4.72 -1.13 -7.35
CA LYS A 53 4.65 0.19 -8.00
C LYS A 53 3.21 0.63 -8.22
N ARG A 54 2.34 -0.25 -8.77
CA ARG A 54 0.91 0.03 -8.93
C ARG A 54 0.21 0.36 -7.61
N PHE A 55 0.57 -0.33 -6.54
CA PHE A 55 0.06 -0.02 -5.21
C PHE A 55 0.46 1.38 -4.73
N ILE A 56 1.70 1.80 -4.97
CA ILE A 56 2.15 3.16 -4.64
C ILE A 56 1.46 4.23 -5.50
N GLU A 57 1.25 3.93 -6.78
CA GLU A 57 0.47 4.79 -7.69
C GLU A 57 -0.97 4.94 -7.19
N TYR A 58 -1.60 3.84 -6.78
CA TYR A 58 -2.92 3.83 -6.15
C TYR A 58 -2.97 4.72 -4.90
N LEU A 59 -2.06 4.54 -3.93
CA LEU A 59 -2.03 5.37 -2.72
C LEU A 59 -1.90 6.87 -3.07
N SER A 60 -1.07 7.18 -4.06
CA SER A 60 -0.86 8.56 -4.50
C SER A 60 -2.10 9.15 -5.19
N GLN A 61 -2.84 8.34 -5.95
CA GLN A 61 -4.08 8.73 -6.61
C GLN A 61 -5.19 8.97 -5.59
N GLU A 62 -5.38 8.04 -4.65
CA GLU A 62 -6.39 8.16 -3.59
C GLU A 62 -6.13 9.35 -2.67
N ALA A 63 -4.88 9.57 -2.27
CA ALA A 63 -4.49 10.73 -1.47
C ALA A 63 -4.86 12.06 -2.16
N ARG A 64 -4.77 12.12 -3.50
CA ARG A 64 -5.21 13.30 -4.27
C ARG A 64 -6.72 13.40 -4.35
N TYR A 65 -7.44 12.28 -4.42
CA TYR A 65 -8.89 12.29 -4.45
C TYR A 65 -9.46 12.84 -3.14
N PHE A 66 -9.04 12.28 -2.00
CA PHE A 66 -9.43 12.75 -0.67
C PHE A 66 -8.97 14.18 -0.38
N GLY A 67 -7.75 14.56 -0.76
CA GLY A 67 -7.20 15.89 -0.48
C GLY A 67 -7.84 17.07 -1.24
N TRP A 68 -8.68 16.80 -2.25
CA TRP A 68 -9.38 17.84 -3.04
C TRP A 68 -10.89 17.83 -2.82
N SER A 69 -11.46 16.74 -2.29
CA SER A 69 -12.85 16.65 -1.92
C SER A 69 -13.02 17.03 -0.45
N PHE A 70 -13.68 18.15 -0.13
CA PHE A 70 -14.22 18.31 1.22
C PHE A 70 -15.26 17.20 1.44
N PRO A 71 -15.17 16.40 2.51
CA PRO A 71 -16.12 15.33 2.75
C PRO A 71 -17.53 15.92 2.86
N GLU A 72 -18.45 15.43 2.03
CA GLU A 72 -19.81 15.99 1.94
C GLU A 72 -20.69 15.56 3.12
N ASN A 73 -20.26 14.53 3.85
CA ASN A 73 -20.97 13.93 4.97
C ASN A 73 -20.00 13.15 5.89
N ALA A 74 -20.49 12.74 7.05
CA ALA A 74 -19.70 12.00 8.05
C ALA A 74 -19.16 10.65 7.54
N ILE A 75 -19.86 10.00 6.60
CA ILE A 75 -19.42 8.73 5.99
C ILE A 75 -18.15 8.94 5.15
N GLU A 76 -18.12 10.01 4.36
CA GLU A 76 -16.94 10.38 3.57
C GLU A 76 -15.77 10.78 4.48
N GLU A 77 -16.06 11.49 5.58
CA GLU A 77 -15.04 11.87 6.56
C GLU A 77 -14.41 10.64 7.25
N ASP A 78 -15.23 9.66 7.64
CA ASP A 78 -14.74 8.42 8.26
C ASP A 78 -13.97 7.53 7.28
N CYS A 79 -14.40 7.50 6.01
CA CYS A 79 -13.68 6.85 4.92
C CYS A 79 -12.29 7.46 4.75
N GLU A 80 -12.22 8.79 4.65
CA GLU A 80 -10.98 9.55 4.50
C GLU A 80 -10.05 9.34 5.70
N LYS A 81 -10.55 9.42 6.93
CA LYS A 81 -9.77 9.14 8.16
C LYS A 81 -9.19 7.72 8.14
N SER A 82 -9.98 6.75 7.73
CA SER A 82 -9.55 5.34 7.61
C SER A 82 -8.42 5.20 6.59
N PHE A 83 -8.54 5.87 5.43
CA PHE A 83 -7.52 5.88 4.39
C PHE A 83 -6.21 6.52 4.89
N TRP A 84 -6.27 7.73 5.47
CA TRP A 84 -5.07 8.40 5.97
C TRP A 84 -4.37 7.63 7.08
N ASN A 85 -5.11 6.94 7.95
CA ASN A 85 -4.51 6.10 8.98
C ASN A 85 -3.71 4.94 8.35
N MET A 86 -4.31 4.23 7.38
CA MET A 86 -3.65 3.17 6.64
C MET A 86 -2.40 3.69 5.89
N GLU A 87 -2.55 4.77 5.12
CA GLU A 87 -1.48 5.36 4.31
C GLU A 87 -0.31 5.84 5.18
N ASN A 88 -0.59 6.49 6.31
CA ASN A 88 0.45 6.94 7.24
C ASN A 88 1.25 5.79 7.85
N LYS A 89 0.60 4.66 8.15
CA LYS A 89 1.31 3.47 8.65
C LYS A 89 2.21 2.87 7.56
N ILE A 90 1.73 2.79 6.33
CA ILE A 90 2.52 2.32 5.18
C ILE A 90 3.70 3.26 4.92
N LYS A 91 3.49 4.59 4.97
CA LYS A 91 4.56 5.58 4.83
C LYS A 91 5.63 5.43 5.91
N LYS A 92 5.24 5.22 7.18
CA LYS A 92 6.18 4.97 8.28
C LYS A 92 6.98 3.69 8.03
N LEU A 93 6.34 2.63 7.55
CA LEU A 93 6.98 1.37 7.19
C LEU A 93 8.05 1.57 6.10
N ILE A 94 7.69 2.27 5.01
CA ILE A 94 8.62 2.61 3.92
C ILE A 94 9.75 3.54 4.42
N GLY A 95 9.44 4.46 5.34
CA GLY A 95 10.41 5.31 6.01
C GLY A 95 11.48 4.53 6.78
N GLY A 96 11.13 3.35 7.30
CA GLY A 96 12.06 2.43 7.96
C GLY A 96 12.93 1.61 7.00
N MET A 97 12.60 1.56 5.70
CA MET A 97 13.36 0.81 4.71
C MET A 97 14.71 1.47 4.37
N THR A 98 15.71 0.65 4.09
CA THR A 98 16.97 1.10 3.49
C THR A 98 16.79 1.55 2.04
N VAL A 99 17.76 2.28 1.49
CA VAL A 99 17.73 2.74 0.09
C VAL A 99 17.57 1.55 -0.88
N ASN A 100 18.27 0.44 -0.64
CA ASN A 100 18.22 -0.73 -1.51
C ASN A 100 16.87 -1.45 -1.43
N GLU A 101 16.28 -1.53 -0.24
CA GLU A 101 14.93 -2.08 -0.04
C GLU A 101 13.90 -1.22 -0.80
N ARG A 102 14.04 0.10 -0.77
CA ARG A 102 13.17 1.03 -1.53
C ARG A 102 13.33 0.91 -3.03
N LEU A 103 14.54 0.74 -3.56
CA LEU A 103 14.77 0.56 -4.99
C LEU A 103 13.98 -0.65 -5.52
N TYR A 104 14.06 -1.78 -4.82
CA TYR A 104 13.27 -2.95 -5.17
C TYR A 104 11.76 -2.68 -5.00
N PHE A 105 11.37 -2.10 -3.87
CA PHE A 105 9.97 -1.86 -3.54
C PHE A 105 9.26 -0.91 -4.51
N PHE A 106 9.96 0.08 -5.07
CA PHE A 106 9.43 1.01 -6.07
C PHE A 106 9.62 0.54 -7.53
N GLY A 107 10.22 -0.62 -7.76
CA GLY A 107 10.42 -1.18 -9.11
C GLY A 107 11.59 -0.59 -9.89
N PHE A 108 12.58 0.02 -9.23
CA PHE A 108 13.83 0.48 -9.85
C PHE A 108 14.85 -0.68 -9.93
N LEU A 109 14.50 -1.71 -10.72
CA LEU A 109 15.25 -2.96 -10.79
C LEU A 109 16.63 -2.79 -11.44
N GLU A 110 16.76 -1.93 -12.45
CA GLU A 110 18.06 -1.67 -13.09
C GLU A 110 19.06 -1.06 -12.12
N GLU A 111 18.63 -0.14 -11.26
CA GLU A 111 19.43 0.48 -10.21
C GLU A 111 19.75 -0.52 -9.09
N TYR A 112 18.76 -1.35 -8.72
CA TYR A 112 18.95 -2.44 -7.76
C TYR A 112 19.97 -3.49 -8.24
N GLU A 113 19.97 -3.81 -9.55
CA GLU A 113 20.86 -4.79 -10.16
C GLU A 113 22.29 -4.29 -10.38
N LYS A 114 22.52 -2.98 -10.40
CA LYS A 114 23.86 -2.37 -10.46
C LYS A 114 24.61 -2.42 -9.13
N LEU A 115 23.95 -2.86 -8.03
CA LEU A 115 24.59 -3.01 -6.73
C LEU A 115 25.70 -4.09 -6.77
N PRO A 116 26.90 -3.84 -6.17
CA PRO A 116 28.07 -4.72 -6.27
C PRO A 116 27.80 -6.19 -5.88
N SER A 117 28.38 -7.13 -6.63
CA SER A 117 28.17 -8.59 -6.53
C SER A 117 28.60 -9.23 -5.19
N ASN A 118 29.43 -8.55 -4.41
CA ASN A 118 29.78 -8.89 -3.03
C ASN A 118 28.59 -8.79 -2.04
N HIS A 119 27.41 -8.39 -2.52
CA HIS A 119 26.17 -8.26 -1.76
C HIS A 119 25.05 -9.24 -2.20
N ILE A 120 25.34 -10.35 -2.89
CA ILE A 120 24.30 -11.36 -3.22
C ILE A 120 23.55 -11.82 -1.95
N SER A 121 24.25 -12.01 -0.83
CA SER A 121 23.65 -12.27 0.48
C SER A 121 22.75 -11.13 0.98
N ALA A 122 23.09 -9.88 0.67
CA ALA A 122 22.27 -8.72 0.99
C ALA A 122 21.04 -8.60 0.07
N ARG A 123 21.12 -9.04 -1.20
CA ARG A 123 19.95 -9.12 -2.10
C ARG A 123 18.93 -10.13 -1.59
N ASN A 124 19.38 -11.33 -1.23
CA ASN A 124 18.51 -12.34 -0.64
C ASN A 124 17.92 -11.85 0.70
N ALA A 125 18.72 -11.19 1.55
CA ALA A 125 18.23 -10.59 2.79
C ALA A 125 17.20 -9.47 2.57
N ILE A 126 17.29 -8.72 1.46
CA ILE A 126 16.28 -7.71 1.09
C ILE A 126 14.97 -8.39 0.69
N LEU A 127 15.03 -9.44 -0.13
CA LEU A 127 13.85 -10.24 -0.50
C LEU A 127 13.20 -10.88 0.74
N GLU A 128 14.00 -11.44 1.65
CA GLU A 128 13.52 -11.98 2.93
C GLU A 128 12.82 -10.92 3.77
N LYS A 129 13.36 -9.70 3.91
CA LYS A 129 12.70 -8.65 4.68
C LYS A 129 11.43 -8.12 4.01
N LEU A 130 11.46 -7.98 2.69
CA LEU A 130 10.33 -7.50 1.90
C LEU A 130 9.17 -8.50 1.92
N PHE A 131 9.46 -9.80 1.81
CA PHE A 131 8.45 -10.80 1.51
C PHE A 131 8.33 -11.93 2.54
N ILE A 132 9.43 -12.28 3.22
CA ILE A 132 9.63 -13.45 4.11
C ILE A 132 9.25 -14.76 3.42
N TYR A 133 10.26 -15.52 3.00
CA TYR A 133 10.17 -16.96 2.76
C TYR A 133 10.19 -17.73 4.08
#